data_AF-A0A7W7TXI3-F1
#
_entry.id   AF-A0A7W7TXI3-F1
#
_cell.length_a   1.000
_cell.length_b   1.000
_cell.length_c   1.000
_cell.angle_alpha   90.00
_cell.angle_beta   90.00
_cell.angle_gamma   90.00
#
_symmetry.space_group_name_H-M   'P 1'
#
loop_
_entity.id
_entity.type
_entity.pdbx_description
1 polymer ?
#
loop_
_entity_poly.entity_id
_entity_poly.type
_entity_poly.pdbx_seq_one_letter_code
_entity_poly.pdbx_strand_id
1 'polypeptide(L)'
;MDVQFTLLAHDSVENAKAGMKAAVAENRKGANSKPKPLTIDTAADEIDAFTEEDQGSTYQTAELRVGSVVAVMSGENLPKDHELSSFVKMQVDRITTAATGNNPDA
;
A
#
# COMPACT_ATOMS: atom_id res chain seq x y z
N MET A 1 5.99 15.17 -7.24
CA MET A 1 4.85 14.24 -7.28
C MET A 1 5.49 12.89 -7.35
N ASP A 2 5.61 12.28 -6.19
CA ASP A 2 6.49 11.15 -6.00
C ASP A 2 5.65 10.03 -5.44
N VAL A 3 5.78 8.85 -6.04
CA VAL A 3 5.18 7.62 -5.53
C VAL A 3 6.32 6.80 -4.96
N GLN A 4 6.21 6.46 -3.69
CA GLN A 4 7.08 5.47 -3.08
C GLN A 4 6.37 4.13 -3.09
N PHE A 5 7.08 3.09 -3.52
CA PHE A 5 6.60 1.73 -3.50
C PHE A 5 7.67 0.82 -2.90
N THR A 6 7.34 0.19 -1.78
CA THR A 6 8.23 -0.74 -1.07
C THR A 6 7.59 -2.11 -0.99
N LEU A 7 8.36 -3.15 -1.30
CA LEU A 7 7.98 -4.54 -1.13
C LEU A 7 8.86 -5.19 -0.06
N LEU A 8 8.21 -5.84 0.89
CA LEU A 8 8.85 -6.60 1.95
C LEU A 8 8.41 -8.06 1.80
N ALA A 9 9.36 -8.92 1.42
CA ALA A 9 9.12 -10.36 1.33
C ALA A 9 9.41 -11.00 2.68
N HIS A 10 8.46 -11.76 3.19
CA HIS A 10 8.61 -12.56 4.40
C HIS A 10 8.62 -14.05 4.05
N ASP A 11 9.24 -14.82 4.93
CA ASP A 11 9.33 -16.28 4.87
C ASP A 11 7.99 -16.99 5.17
N SER A 12 7.03 -16.31 5.80
CA SER A 12 5.70 -16.84 6.15
C SER A 12 4.62 -15.76 6.11
N VAL A 13 3.35 -16.20 6.04
CA VAL A 13 2.18 -15.32 6.10
C VAL A 13 2.06 -14.67 7.47
N GLU A 14 2.37 -15.40 8.54
CA GLU A 14 2.35 -14.90 9.91
C GLU A 14 3.36 -13.77 10.12
N ASN A 15 4.58 -13.93 9.60
CA ASN A 15 5.60 -12.88 9.66
C ASN A 15 5.23 -11.68 8.79
N ALA A 16 4.60 -11.88 7.63
CA ALA A 16 4.06 -10.79 6.83
C ALA A 16 2.93 -10.04 7.55
N LYS A 17 2.04 -10.73 8.26
CA LYS A 17 1.00 -10.10 9.07
C LYS A 17 1.59 -9.24 10.19
N ALA A 18 2.62 -9.74 10.88
CA ALA A 18 3.35 -8.96 11.87
C ALA A 18 4.06 -7.75 11.25
N GLY A 19 4.70 -7.94 10.09
CA GLY A 19 5.35 -6.89 9.31
C GLY A 19 4.39 -5.79 8.88
N MET A 20 3.23 -6.16 8.34
CA MET A 20 2.18 -5.20 7.95
C MET A 20 1.70 -4.39 9.15
N LYS A 21 1.44 -5.04 10.29
CA LYS A 21 1.04 -4.33 11.51
C LYS A 21 2.10 -3.34 11.99
N ALA A 22 3.38 -3.69 11.86
CA ALA A 22 4.48 -2.79 12.18
C ALA A 22 4.53 -1.59 11.22
N ALA A 23 4.41 -1.83 9.91
CA ALA A 23 4.37 -0.77 8.90
C ALA A 23 3.20 0.21 9.13
N VAL A 24 2.00 -0.31 9.37
CA VAL A 24 0.82 0.51 9.69
C VAL A 24 1.07 1.35 10.96
N ALA A 25 1.64 0.75 12.00
CA ALA A 25 1.92 1.47 13.23
C ALA A 25 2.99 2.55 13.04
N GLU A 26 4.00 2.33 12.20
CA GLU A 26 5.05 3.31 11.90
C GLU A 26 4.50 4.47 11.07
N ASN A 27 3.81 4.19 9.98
CA ASN A 27 3.23 5.23 9.12
C ASN A 27 2.15 6.04 9.86
N ARG A 28 1.32 5.41 10.70
CA ARG A 28 0.34 6.14 11.53
C ARG A 28 0.96 6.98 12.65
N LYS A 29 2.20 6.69 13.10
CA LYS A 29 2.93 7.57 14.02
C LYS A 29 3.46 8.82 13.32
N GLY A 30 3.87 8.68 12.07
CA GLY A 30 4.32 9.79 11.23
C GLY A 30 3.16 10.64 10.69
N ALA A 31 1.96 10.07 10.62
CA ALA A 31 0.78 10.74 10.12
C ALA A 31 0.34 11.93 10.99
N ASN A 32 -0.19 12.95 10.33
CA ASN A 32 -0.82 14.11 10.96
C ASN A 32 -2.02 13.71 11.82
N SER A 33 -2.45 14.60 12.71
CA SER A 33 -3.42 14.29 13.78
C SER A 33 -4.81 13.77 13.34
N LYS A 34 -5.15 13.79 12.04
CA LYS A 34 -6.47 13.42 11.51
C LYS A 34 -6.40 12.72 10.15
N PRO A 35 -5.76 11.54 10.04
CA PRO A 35 -5.79 10.78 8.80
C PRO A 35 -7.22 10.28 8.56
N LYS A 36 -7.72 10.45 7.33
CA LYS A 36 -9.03 9.97 6.90
C LYS A 36 -8.84 8.59 6.27
N PRO A 37 -9.66 7.58 6.62
CA PRO A 37 -9.59 6.28 5.95
C PRO A 37 -9.78 6.42 4.43
N LEU A 38 -8.99 5.67 3.68
CA LEU A 38 -9.09 5.57 2.22
C LEU A 38 -9.55 4.14 1.88
N THR A 39 -10.70 4.01 1.23
CA THR A 39 -11.18 2.69 0.79
C THR A 39 -10.59 2.37 -0.58
N ILE A 40 -9.84 1.29 -0.65
CA ILE A 40 -9.30 0.75 -1.90
C ILE A 40 -9.85 -0.66 -2.07
N ASP A 41 -10.64 -0.85 -3.12
CA ASP A 41 -11.09 -2.16 -3.57
C ASP A 41 -9.91 -2.92 -4.17
N THR A 42 -9.59 -4.13 -3.68
CA THR A 42 -8.43 -4.89 -4.14
C THR A 42 -8.54 -6.36 -3.71
N ALA A 43 -7.78 -7.24 -4.37
CA ALA A 43 -7.67 -8.66 -4.02
C ALA A 43 -6.63 -8.96 -2.92
N ALA A 44 -6.04 -7.93 -2.30
CA ALA A 44 -5.13 -8.12 -1.19
C ALA A 44 -5.84 -8.78 0.01
N ASP A 45 -5.11 -9.62 0.75
CA ASP A 45 -5.65 -10.34 1.90
C ASP A 45 -6.00 -9.41 3.06
N GLU A 46 -5.19 -8.36 3.26
CA GLU A 46 -5.36 -7.33 4.28
C GLU A 46 -4.93 -5.98 3.70
N ILE A 47 -5.62 -4.90 4.10
CA ILE A 47 -5.29 -3.52 3.72
C ILE A 47 -5.56 -2.55 4.88
N ASP A 48 -4.64 -1.61 5.08
CA ASP A 48 -4.88 -0.34 5.78
C ASP A 48 -4.50 0.77 4.81
N ALA A 49 -5.37 1.76 4.64
CA ALA A 49 -5.08 2.88 3.78
C ALA A 49 -5.73 4.15 4.33
N PHE A 50 -5.03 5.26 4.18
CA PHE A 50 -5.49 6.55 4.67
C PHE A 50 -4.96 7.68 3.80
N THR A 51 -5.63 8.82 3.92
CA THR A 51 -5.21 10.09 3.35
C THR A 51 -5.05 11.12 4.45
N GLU A 52 -4.09 12.00 4.28
CA GLU A 52 -3.85 13.12 5.18
C GLU A 52 -3.50 14.38 4.40
N GLU A 53 -3.73 15.52 5.05
CA GLU A 53 -3.36 16.83 4.53
C GLU A 53 -2.27 17.37 5.46
N ASP A 54 -1.12 17.76 4.89
CA ASP A 54 -0.06 18.49 5.60
C ASP A 54 0.45 19.66 4.76
N GLN A 55 0.49 20.86 5.35
CA GLN A 55 1.09 22.05 4.75
C GLN A 55 0.66 22.36 3.29
N GLY A 56 -0.57 22.00 2.91
CA GLY A 56 -1.09 22.20 1.55
C GLY A 56 -0.82 21.04 0.58
N SER A 57 -0.13 20.00 1.03
CA SER A 57 0.04 18.73 0.32
C SER A 57 -0.99 17.70 0.81
N THR A 58 -1.48 16.87 -0.12
CA THR A 58 -2.26 15.67 0.19
C THR A 58 -1.38 14.45 0.07
N TYR A 59 -1.30 13.66 1.13
CA TYR A 59 -0.61 12.37 1.15
C TYR A 59 -1.64 11.25 1.18
N GLN A 60 -1.37 10.20 0.44
CA GLN A 60 -2.11 8.95 0.48
C GLN A 60 -1.12 7.84 0.79
N THR A 61 -1.49 6.96 1.71
CA THR A 61 -0.67 5.82 2.12
C THR A 61 -1.55 4.57 2.13
N ALA A 62 -0.99 3.46 1.66
CA ALA A 62 -1.62 2.14 1.69
C ALA A 62 -0.58 1.09 2.07
N GLU A 63 -0.86 0.35 3.13
CA GLU A 63 -0.18 -0.88 3.50
C GLU A 63 -1.11 -2.05 3.18
N LEU A 64 -0.57 -3.06 2.50
CA LEU A 64 -1.34 -4.23 2.09
C LEU A 64 -0.52 -5.50 2.16
N ARG A 65 -1.19 -6.62 2.39
CA ARG A 65 -0.59 -7.95 2.41
C ARG A 65 -1.17 -8.83 1.31
N VAL A 66 -0.29 -9.49 0.57
CA VAL A 66 -0.63 -10.53 -0.41
C VAL A 66 0.23 -11.75 -0.11
N GLY A 67 -0.36 -12.79 0.48
CA GLY A 67 0.37 -13.94 0.98
C GLY A 67 1.43 -13.53 2.01
N SER A 68 2.69 -13.85 1.73
CA SER A 68 3.86 -13.51 2.57
C SER A 68 4.56 -12.20 2.17
N VAL A 69 3.96 -11.40 1.27
CA VAL A 69 4.51 -10.10 0.85
C VAL A 69 3.69 -8.97 1.48
N VAL A 70 4.39 -7.98 2.03
CA VAL A 70 3.81 -6.69 2.44
C VAL A 70 4.23 -5.64 1.43
N ALA A 71 3.26 -4.90 0.92
CA ALA A 71 3.44 -3.75 0.05
C ALA A 71 3.10 -2.47 0.83
N VAL A 72 4.01 -1.50 0.81
CA VAL A 72 3.79 -0.15 1.36
C VAL A 72 3.90 0.83 0.21
N MET A 73 2.82 1.56 -0.03
CA MET A 73 2.74 2.56 -1.09
C MET A 73 2.34 3.89 -0.51
N SER A 74 3.02 4.95 -0.91
CA SER A 74 2.61 6.30 -0.58
C SER A 74 2.75 7.21 -1.79
N GLY A 75 1.92 8.26 -1.84
CA GLY A 75 1.96 9.26 -2.88
C GLY A 75 1.65 10.64 -2.34
N GLU A 76 2.39 11.63 -2.84
CA GLU A 76 2.17 13.05 -2.54
C GLU A 76 1.56 13.76 -3.75
N ASN A 77 0.47 14.49 -3.52
CA ASN A 77 -0.21 15.34 -4.50
C ASN A 77 -0.52 14.61 -5.80
N LEU A 78 -0.99 13.37 -5.69
CA LEU A 78 -1.38 12.57 -6.85
C LEU A 78 -2.55 13.25 -7.59
N PRO A 79 -2.52 13.27 -8.93
CA PRO A 79 -3.59 13.88 -9.70
C PRO A 79 -4.84 13.00 -9.61
N LYS A 80 -6.01 13.63 -9.73
CA LYS A 80 -7.30 12.95 -9.57
C LYS A 80 -7.55 11.80 -10.56
N ASP A 81 -6.84 11.80 -11.69
CA ASP A 81 -6.93 10.76 -12.71
C ASP A 81 -5.89 9.64 -12.51
N HIS A 82 -4.94 9.79 -11.58
CA HIS A 82 -3.95 8.77 -11.20
C HIS A 82 -3.87 8.64 -9.68
N GLU A 83 -5.00 8.33 -9.04
CA GLU A 83 -5.08 8.13 -7.59
C GLU A 83 -4.34 6.86 -7.13
N LEU A 84 -3.88 6.85 -5.88
CA LEU A 84 -3.16 5.72 -5.29
C LEU A 84 -3.92 4.39 -5.42
N SER A 85 -5.26 4.44 -5.37
CA SER A 85 -6.14 3.27 -5.53
C SER A 85 -5.88 2.50 -6.83
N SER A 86 -5.68 3.21 -7.95
CA SER A 86 -5.41 2.58 -9.25
C SER A 86 -4.04 1.89 -9.28
N PHE A 87 -3.03 2.57 -8.71
CA PHE A 87 -1.69 2.03 -8.57
C PHE A 87 -1.66 0.79 -7.66
N VAL A 88 -2.35 0.85 -6.52
CA VAL A 88 -2.48 -0.29 -5.58
C VAL A 88 -3.10 -1.50 -6.26
N LYS A 89 -4.23 -1.32 -6.97
CA LYS A 89 -4.87 -2.40 -7.74
C LYS A 89 -3.89 -3.07 -8.70
N MET A 90 -3.23 -2.26 -9.53
CA MET A 90 -2.24 -2.73 -10.48
C MET A 90 -1.10 -3.52 -9.81
N GLN A 91 -0.54 -3.03 -8.70
CA GLN A 91 0.55 -3.74 -8.04
C GLN A 91 0.09 -5.03 -7.36
N VAL A 92 -1.12 -5.08 -6.79
CA VAL A 92 -1.68 -6.33 -6.23
C VAL A 92 -1.86 -7.38 -7.31
N ASP A 93 -2.37 -7.01 -8.47
CA ASP A 93 -2.52 -7.94 -9.60
C ASP A 93 -1.17 -8.48 -10.06
N ARG A 94 -0.14 -7.61 -10.13
CA ARG A 94 1.22 -8.01 -10.50
C ARG A 94 1.85 -8.94 -9.46
N ILE A 95 1.71 -8.65 -8.16
CA ILE A 95 2.20 -9.52 -7.08
C ILE A 95 1.51 -10.88 -7.13
N THR A 96 0.18 -10.89 -7.29
CA THR A 96 -0.61 -12.12 -7.37
C THR A 96 -0.20 -12.95 -8.59
N THR A 97 -0.01 -12.32 -9.75
CA THR A 97 0.43 -12.99 -10.97
C THR A 97 1.83 -13.59 -10.81
N ALA A 98 2.77 -12.82 -10.26
CA ALA A 98 4.13 -13.29 -9.99
C ALA A 98 4.15 -14.47 -9.01
N ALA A 99 3.29 -14.47 -7.99
CA ALA A 99 3.16 -15.57 -7.03
C ALA A 99 2.72 -16.90 -7.68
N THR A 100 2.08 -16.84 -8.86
CA THR A 100 1.72 -18.03 -9.65
C THR A 100 2.84 -18.50 -10.60
N GLY A 101 4.00 -17.83 -10.60
CA GLY A 101 5.13 -18.12 -11.49
C GLY A 101 5.00 -17.52 -12.89
N ASN A 102 4.01 -16.65 -13.12
CA ASN A 102 3.79 -15.99 -14.40
C ASN A 102 4.44 -14.59 -14.42
N ASN A 103 4.82 -14.12 -15.61
CA ASN A 103 5.30 -12.75 -15.79
C ASN A 103 4.11 -11.77 -15.67
N PRO A 104 4.12 -10.84 -14.70
CA PRO A 104 3.02 -9.89 -14.49
C PRO A 104 2.88 -8.82 -15.60
N ASP A 105 3.85 -8.74 -16.52
CA ASP A 105 3.88 -7.76 -17.62
C ASP A 105 3.77 -8.40 -19.02
N ALA A 106 3.45 -9.70 -19.07
CA ALA A 106 3.31 -10.45 -20.31
C ALA A 106 2.00 -10.18 -21.05
#